data_AF-A0A256HPI2-F1
#
_entry.id   AF-A0A256HPI2-F1
#
_cell.length_a   1.000
_cell.length_b   1.000
_cell.length_c   1.000
_cell.angle_alpha   90.00
_cell.angle_beta   90.00
_cell.angle_gamma   90.00
#
_symmetry.space_group_name_H-M   'P 1'
#
loop_
_entity.id
_entity.type
_entity.pdbx_description
1 polymer ?
#
loop_
_entity_poly.entity_id
_entity_poly.type
_entity_poly.pdbx_seq_one_letter_code
_entity_poly.pdbx_strand_id
1 'polypeptide(L)'
;MHEAREVAVLRYGHRPGRDDRMTTHVGLTARALGADRVVFPDNAGQSAETVRDITDRFGGPFAVELRGDQKAIVRGWEGVVVHLTMYGERVQDVEEEIREAVGLPDAAESPTTPRDLLVVVGGEKVPWALYERADFNVGVTNQPHSEVAGLAVFLDRLFEGTELDREWDDADRKVIPEPTGKTVVDADEGDDGPD
;
A
#
# COMPACT_ATOMS: atom_id res chain seq x y z
N MET A 1 5.47 10.56 -4.03
CA MET A 1 6.15 9.81 -2.95
C MET A 1 5.94 10.66 -1.71
N HIS A 2 5.64 10.08 -0.56
CA HIS A 2 5.46 10.86 0.66
C HIS A 2 6.80 11.51 1.05
N GLU A 3 6.89 12.83 0.96
CA GLU A 3 8.16 13.56 1.13
C GLU A 3 8.73 13.47 2.56
N ALA A 4 7.84 13.28 3.55
CA ALA A 4 8.20 13.29 4.96
C ALA A 4 8.42 11.89 5.57
N ARG A 5 7.86 10.83 4.98
CA ARG A 5 7.93 9.44 5.49
C ARG A 5 7.73 8.47 4.33
N GLU A 6 8.30 7.27 4.39
CA GLU A 6 7.95 6.20 3.45
C GLU A 6 6.76 5.38 3.97
N VAL A 7 5.79 5.06 3.10
CA VAL A 7 4.77 4.04 3.35
C VAL A 7 5.00 2.84 2.42
N ALA A 8 5.55 1.76 2.97
CA ALA A 8 5.85 0.54 2.23
C ALA A 8 4.85 -0.57 2.57
N VAL A 9 4.44 -1.35 1.56
CA VAL A 9 3.62 -2.56 1.75
C VAL A 9 4.47 -3.80 1.50
N LEU A 10 4.49 -4.74 2.44
CA LEU A 10 5.15 -6.03 2.27
C LEU A 10 4.10 -7.13 2.12
N ARG A 11 4.03 -7.75 0.94
CA ARG A 11 3.21 -8.96 0.72
C ARG A 11 4.01 -10.18 1.16
N TYR A 12 3.75 -10.68 2.35
CA TYR A 12 4.49 -11.82 2.89
C TYR A 12 4.00 -13.17 2.31
N GLY A 13 4.92 -13.92 1.72
CA GLY A 13 4.71 -15.28 1.24
C GLY A 13 3.84 -15.39 -0.01
N HIS A 14 4.37 -15.99 -1.08
CA HIS A 14 3.70 -16.13 -2.38
C HIS A 14 3.84 -17.54 -2.94
N ARG A 15 2.74 -18.08 -3.48
CA ARG A 15 2.74 -19.32 -4.25
C ARG A 15 2.47 -19.03 -5.73
N PRO A 16 3.49 -19.20 -6.59
CA PRO A 16 3.33 -19.06 -8.03
C PRO A 16 2.21 -19.97 -8.57
N GLY A 17 1.42 -19.46 -9.51
CA GLY A 17 0.29 -20.17 -10.12
C GLY A 17 -0.98 -20.20 -9.27
N ARG A 18 -0.92 -19.78 -8.01
CA ARG A 18 -2.06 -19.75 -7.09
C ARG A 18 -2.37 -18.34 -6.59
N ASP A 19 -1.34 -17.59 -6.22
CA ASP A 19 -1.49 -16.28 -5.59
C ASP A 19 -1.22 -15.11 -6.57
N ASP A 20 -0.93 -15.39 -7.85
CA ASP A 20 -0.49 -14.38 -8.83
C ASP A 20 -1.45 -13.20 -8.91
N ARG A 21 -2.74 -13.48 -9.11
CA ARG A 21 -3.77 -12.44 -9.19
C ARG A 21 -3.90 -11.66 -7.88
N MET A 22 -3.91 -12.35 -6.74
CA MET A 22 -4.04 -11.70 -5.44
C MET A 22 -2.84 -10.82 -5.12
N THR A 23 -1.63 -11.29 -5.43
CA THR A 23 -0.38 -10.55 -5.23
C THR A 23 -0.35 -9.30 -6.11
N THR A 24 -0.75 -9.42 -7.37
CA THR A 24 -0.91 -8.27 -8.27
C THR A 24 -1.92 -7.27 -7.70
N HIS A 25 -3.09 -7.72 -7.23
CA HIS A 25 -4.08 -6.82 -6.63
C HIS A 25 -3.55 -6.12 -5.37
N VAL A 26 -2.79 -6.81 -4.51
CA VAL A 26 -2.14 -6.17 -3.36
C VAL A 26 -1.22 -5.03 -3.81
N GLY A 27 -0.38 -5.24 -4.82
CA GLY A 27 0.50 -4.19 -5.34
C GLY A 27 -0.24 -3.03 -5.98
N LEU A 28 -1.28 -3.31 -6.78
CA LEU A 28 -2.10 -2.27 -7.41
C LEU A 28 -2.91 -1.48 -6.39
N THR A 29 -3.42 -2.13 -5.34
CA THR A 29 -4.10 -1.47 -4.21
C THR A 29 -3.15 -0.61 -3.41
N ALA A 30 -1.95 -1.11 -3.10
CA ALA A 30 -0.90 -0.33 -2.43
C ALA A 30 -0.58 0.95 -3.24
N ARG A 31 -0.34 0.80 -4.55
CA ARG A 31 -0.11 1.92 -5.46
C ARG A 31 -1.26 2.92 -5.41
N ALA A 32 -2.48 2.46 -5.67
CA ALA A 32 -3.66 3.31 -5.81
C ALA A 32 -4.03 4.06 -4.53
N LEU A 33 -3.73 3.49 -3.36
CA LEU A 33 -4.13 4.04 -2.06
C LEU A 33 -2.93 4.61 -1.29
N GLY A 34 -2.01 5.23 -2.01
CA GLY A 34 -1.03 6.14 -1.42
C GLY A 34 0.21 5.48 -0.82
N ALA A 35 0.46 4.17 -0.96
CA ALA A 35 1.77 3.65 -0.60
C ALA A 35 2.86 4.12 -1.60
N ASP A 36 4.11 4.17 -1.15
CA ASP A 36 5.26 4.56 -1.98
C ASP A 36 5.89 3.38 -2.69
N ARG A 37 5.82 2.19 -2.08
CA ARG A 37 6.33 0.97 -2.68
C ARG A 37 5.68 -0.30 -2.18
N VAL A 38 5.84 -1.36 -2.96
CA VAL A 38 5.52 -2.73 -2.54
C VAL A 38 6.74 -3.64 -2.61
N VAL A 39 6.91 -4.45 -1.57
CA VAL A 39 7.91 -5.52 -1.47
C VAL A 39 7.21 -6.86 -1.63
N PHE A 40 7.47 -7.53 -2.75
CA PHE A 40 6.99 -8.87 -3.03
C PHE A 40 8.04 -9.93 -2.71
N PRO A 41 7.63 -11.20 -2.52
CA PRO A 41 8.56 -12.31 -2.49
C PRO A 41 9.30 -12.43 -3.83
N ASP A 42 10.56 -12.89 -3.82
CA ASP A 42 11.41 -13.01 -5.02
C ASP A 42 10.81 -13.86 -6.15
N ASN A 43 9.93 -14.80 -5.81
CA ASN A 43 9.25 -15.68 -6.76
C ASN A 43 7.95 -15.08 -7.37
N ALA A 44 7.59 -13.83 -7.06
CA ALA A 44 6.39 -13.16 -7.58
C ALA A 44 6.65 -12.28 -8.81
N GLY A 45 7.52 -12.72 -9.72
CA GLY A 45 8.01 -11.93 -10.86
C GLY A 45 6.91 -11.38 -11.75
N GLN A 46 5.94 -12.20 -12.15
CA GLN A 46 4.83 -11.79 -13.02
C GLN A 46 3.96 -10.69 -12.39
N SER A 47 3.71 -10.77 -11.08
CA SER A 47 2.97 -9.73 -10.36
C SER A 47 3.77 -8.42 -10.32
N ALA A 48 5.08 -8.51 -10.09
CA ALA A 48 5.95 -7.32 -10.10
C ALA A 48 5.98 -6.64 -11.48
N GLU A 49 6.10 -7.41 -12.56
CA GLU A 49 6.06 -6.90 -13.93
C GLU A 49 4.72 -6.20 -14.24
N THR A 50 3.60 -6.82 -13.86
CA THR A 50 2.28 -6.22 -14.08
C THR A 50 2.12 -4.89 -13.35
N VAL A 51 2.58 -4.81 -12.10
CA VAL A 51 2.47 -3.58 -11.31
C VAL A 51 3.37 -2.49 -11.89
N ARG A 52 4.58 -2.83 -12.33
CA ARG A 52 5.48 -1.89 -13.02
C ARG A 52 4.88 -1.37 -14.32
N ASP A 53 4.33 -2.24 -15.17
CA ASP A 53 3.65 -1.81 -16.41
C ASP A 53 2.52 -0.81 -16.15
N ILE A 54 1.71 -1.05 -15.09
CA ILE A 54 0.66 -0.11 -14.71
C ILE A 54 1.23 1.21 -14.19
N THR A 55 2.29 1.17 -13.37
CA THR A 55 2.96 2.39 -12.90
C THR A 55 3.55 3.19 -14.07
N ASP A 56 4.21 2.54 -15.02
CA ASP A 56 4.80 3.22 -16.18
C ASP A 56 3.70 3.89 -17.03
N ARG A 57 2.59 3.19 -17.28
CA ARG A 57 1.52 3.69 -18.15
C ARG A 57 0.58 4.71 -17.51
N PHE A 58 0.36 4.62 -16.20
CA PHE A 58 -0.61 5.46 -15.48
C PHE A 58 0.04 6.34 -14.41
N GLY A 59 1.36 6.45 -14.46
CA GLY A 59 2.17 7.34 -13.62
C GLY A 59 2.50 6.78 -12.24
N GLY A 60 3.36 7.51 -11.55
CA GLY A 60 3.88 7.18 -10.25
C GLY A 60 4.05 8.43 -9.39
N PRO A 61 5.07 8.48 -8.51
CA PRO A 61 6.07 7.42 -8.27
C PRO A 61 5.51 6.27 -7.41
N PHE A 62 5.83 5.03 -7.79
CA PHE A 62 5.56 3.82 -7.01
C PHE A 62 6.61 2.72 -7.29
N ALA A 63 7.39 2.31 -6.29
CA ALA A 63 8.45 1.31 -6.49
C ALA A 63 7.96 -0.13 -6.23
N VAL A 64 8.58 -1.09 -6.94
CA VAL A 64 8.26 -2.52 -6.82
C VAL A 64 9.55 -3.31 -6.63
N GLU A 65 9.68 -3.98 -5.49
CA GLU A 65 10.82 -4.82 -5.13
C GLU A 65 10.46 -6.31 -5.07
N LEU A 66 11.44 -7.16 -5.42
CA LEU A 66 11.37 -8.61 -5.29
C LEU A 66 12.45 -9.05 -4.29
N ARG A 67 12.03 -9.63 -3.15
CA ARG A 67 12.90 -9.89 -2.00
C ARG A 67 12.63 -11.26 -1.40
N GLY A 68 13.64 -12.12 -1.36
CA GLY A 68 13.58 -13.41 -0.67
C GLY A 68 13.78 -13.32 0.85
N ASP A 69 14.27 -12.17 1.34
CA ASP A 69 14.66 -11.90 2.72
C ASP A 69 13.58 -11.19 3.55
N GLN A 70 12.30 -11.42 3.24
CA GLN A 70 11.17 -10.68 3.82
C GLN A 70 11.15 -10.62 5.36
N LYS A 71 11.50 -11.73 6.03
CA LYS A 71 11.60 -11.74 7.51
C LYS A 71 12.69 -10.80 8.03
N ALA A 72 13.79 -10.69 7.31
CA ALA A 72 14.89 -9.81 7.67
C ALA A 72 14.50 -8.35 7.47
N ILE A 73 13.75 -8.03 6.41
CA ILE A 73 13.18 -6.70 6.17
C ILE A 73 12.30 -6.28 7.33
N VAL A 74 11.31 -7.10 7.72
CA VAL A 74 10.40 -6.78 8.83
C VAL A 74 11.18 -6.60 10.15
N ARG A 75 12.11 -7.51 10.44
CA ARG A 75 12.95 -7.44 11.66
C ARG A 75 13.81 -6.17 11.70
N GLY A 76 14.37 -5.76 10.56
CA GLY A 76 15.30 -4.64 10.45
C GLY A 76 14.64 -3.31 10.08
N TRP A 77 13.31 -3.24 9.98
CA TRP A 77 12.62 -2.00 9.65
C TRP A 77 12.85 -0.94 10.73
N GLU A 78 13.35 0.23 10.34
CA GLU A 78 13.55 1.39 11.22
C GLU A 78 12.34 2.31 11.09
N GLY A 79 11.27 2.00 11.82
CA GLY A 79 9.99 2.69 11.71
C GLY A 79 8.86 1.90 12.36
N VAL A 80 7.63 2.30 12.07
CA VAL A 80 6.41 1.63 12.56
C VAL A 80 6.11 0.43 11.66
N VAL A 81 5.83 -0.72 12.26
CA VAL A 81 5.38 -1.93 11.55
C VAL A 81 3.94 -2.24 11.94
N VAL A 82 3.04 -2.18 10.96
CA VAL A 82 1.66 -2.61 11.10
C VAL A 82 1.50 -3.95 10.40
N HIS A 83 1.10 -4.98 11.13
CA HIS A 83 0.76 -6.28 10.57
C HIS A 83 -0.76 -6.43 10.48
N LEU A 84 -1.28 -6.54 9.26
CA LEU A 84 -2.71 -6.74 9.02
C LEU A 84 -3.07 -8.21 9.18
N THR A 85 -3.91 -8.49 10.18
CA THR A 85 -4.36 -9.82 10.55
C THR A 85 -5.74 -9.75 11.18
N MET A 86 -6.62 -10.70 10.84
CA MET A 86 -7.97 -10.77 11.42
C MET A 86 -7.96 -11.00 12.95
N TYR A 87 -6.83 -11.40 13.52
CA TYR A 87 -6.66 -11.61 14.96
C TYR A 87 -6.21 -10.37 15.71
N GLY A 88 -5.92 -9.27 15.00
CA GLY A 88 -5.41 -8.03 15.57
C GLY A 88 -6.48 -7.17 16.25
N GLU A 89 -6.03 -6.05 16.82
CA GLU A 89 -6.87 -5.00 17.37
C GLU A 89 -7.73 -4.36 16.27
N ARG A 90 -8.93 -3.91 16.63
CA ARG A 90 -9.85 -3.37 15.63
C ARG A 90 -9.33 -2.06 15.09
N VAL A 91 -9.30 -1.89 13.77
CA VAL A 91 -8.74 -0.67 13.14
C VAL A 91 -9.32 0.62 13.72
N GLN A 92 -10.64 0.68 13.95
CA GLN A 92 -11.29 1.87 14.50
C GLN A 92 -10.91 2.22 15.94
N ASP A 93 -10.26 1.29 16.66
CA ASP A 93 -9.82 1.52 18.04
C ASP A 93 -8.36 1.99 18.09
N VAL A 94 -7.56 1.77 17.04
CA VAL A 94 -6.10 2.00 17.02
C VAL A 94 -5.61 2.91 15.89
N GLU A 95 -6.48 3.33 14.97
CA GLU A 95 -6.10 4.15 13.81
C GLU A 95 -5.49 5.50 14.20
N GLU A 96 -6.03 6.18 15.22
CA GLU A 96 -5.48 7.43 15.73
C GLU A 96 -4.05 7.24 16.28
N GLU A 97 -3.83 6.21 17.10
CA GLU A 97 -2.51 5.90 17.66
C GLU A 97 -1.48 5.56 16.56
N ILE A 98 -1.89 4.82 15.53
CA ILE A 98 -1.02 4.53 14.39
C ILE A 98 -0.66 5.81 13.64
N ARG A 99 -1.64 6.70 13.41
CA ARG A 99 -1.44 7.98 12.71
C ARG A 99 -0.50 8.90 13.49
N GLU A 100 -0.65 8.99 14.81
CA GLU A 100 0.26 9.70 15.70
C GLU A 100 1.67 9.08 15.67
N ALA A 101 1.75 7.76 15.71
CA ALA A 101 3.00 7.02 15.68
C ALA A 101 3.80 7.30 14.41
N VAL A 102 3.16 7.35 13.23
CA VAL A 102 3.84 7.69 11.97
C VAL A 102 4.02 9.20 11.78
N GLY A 103 3.44 10.02 12.65
CA GLY A 103 3.51 11.48 12.63
C GLY A 103 2.71 12.11 11.50
N LEU A 104 1.46 11.68 11.28
CA LEU A 104 0.58 12.31 10.29
C LEU A 104 0.22 13.75 10.73
N PRO A 105 0.23 14.75 9.82
CA PRO A 105 0.18 16.16 10.21
C PRO A 105 -1.07 16.53 11.00
N ASP A 106 -2.18 15.87 10.68
CA ASP A 106 -3.50 16.14 11.28
C ASP A 106 -3.80 15.24 12.49
N ALA A 107 -2.88 14.36 12.88
CA ALA A 107 -3.12 13.35 13.91
C ALA A 107 -2.74 13.78 15.33
N ALA A 108 -1.88 14.79 15.50
CA ALA A 108 -1.35 15.15 16.82
C ALA A 108 -1.48 16.65 17.12
N GLU A 109 -1.84 16.98 18.37
CA GLU A 109 -1.86 18.37 18.86
C GLU A 109 -0.45 19.01 18.90
N SER A 110 0.61 18.19 18.81
CA SER A 110 2.01 18.63 18.78
C SER A 110 2.80 17.83 17.72
N PRO A 111 3.63 18.48 16.88
CA PRO A 111 4.31 17.81 15.79
C PRO A 111 5.28 16.74 16.31
N THR A 112 5.02 15.49 15.94
CA THR A 112 5.96 14.37 16.13
C THR A 112 6.88 14.26 14.93
N THR A 113 8.06 13.65 15.12
CA THR A 113 8.96 13.37 13.99
C THR A 113 8.31 12.32 13.08
N PRO A 114 8.13 12.57 11.78
CA PRO A 114 7.59 11.58 10.85
C PRO A 114 8.43 10.29 10.88
N ARG A 115 7.75 9.14 10.84
CA ARG A 115 8.39 7.82 10.82
C ARG A 115 7.86 7.00 9.67
N ASP A 116 8.75 6.23 9.07
CA ASP A 116 8.40 5.31 7.99
C ASP A 116 7.47 4.20 8.51
N LEU A 117 6.55 3.78 7.65
CA LEU A 117 5.55 2.75 7.93
C LEU A 117 5.76 1.56 7.01
N LEU A 118 5.84 0.37 7.61
CA LEU A 118 5.74 -0.90 6.91
C LEU A 118 4.42 -1.58 7.22
N VAL A 119 3.56 -1.73 6.21
CA VAL A 119 2.32 -2.49 6.29
C VAL A 119 2.57 -3.91 5.79
N VAL A 120 2.51 -4.89 6.68
CA VAL A 120 2.69 -6.30 6.35
C VAL A 120 1.34 -6.95 6.11
N VAL A 121 1.15 -7.50 4.91
CA VAL A 121 -0.03 -8.31 4.56
C VAL A 121 0.38 -9.75 4.26
N GLY A 122 -0.27 -10.69 4.93
CA GLY A 122 0.09 -12.10 4.87
C GLY A 122 -0.59 -12.92 3.77
N GLY A 123 0.10 -13.96 3.29
CA GLY A 123 -0.51 -15.12 2.64
C GLY A 123 -1.02 -16.18 3.65
N GLU A 124 -1.11 -17.45 3.24
CA GLU A 124 -1.80 -18.51 4.01
C GLU A 124 -1.24 -18.81 5.41
N LYS A 125 0.06 -18.56 5.66
CA LYS A 125 0.69 -18.80 6.97
C LYS A 125 1.72 -17.73 7.29
N VAL A 126 1.31 -16.74 8.07
CA VAL A 126 2.22 -15.74 8.64
C VAL A 126 2.94 -16.34 9.87
N PRO A 127 4.27 -16.26 9.95
CA PRO A 127 5.04 -16.76 11.10
C PRO A 127 4.82 -15.89 12.35
N TRP A 128 4.91 -16.51 13.53
CA TRP A 128 4.78 -15.83 14.83
C TRP A 128 5.75 -14.66 15.02
N ALA A 129 6.98 -14.77 14.52
CA ALA A 129 7.97 -13.70 14.61
C ALA A 129 7.52 -12.37 13.95
N LEU A 130 6.58 -12.40 13.00
CA LEU A 130 5.99 -11.18 12.43
C LEU A 130 4.99 -10.55 13.40
N TYR A 131 4.21 -11.36 14.13
CA TYR A 131 3.32 -10.87 15.19
C TYR A 131 4.12 -10.19 16.30
N GLU A 132 5.24 -10.80 16.72
CA GLU A 132 6.09 -10.27 17.79
C GLU A 132 6.85 -9.00 17.37
N ARG A 133 7.23 -8.88 16.10
CA ARG A 133 7.91 -7.69 15.61
C ARG A 133 6.94 -6.54 15.33
N ALA A 134 5.71 -6.80 14.93
CA ALA A 134 4.79 -5.71 14.60
C ALA A 134 4.54 -4.81 15.81
N ASP A 135 4.66 -3.50 15.61
CA ASP A 135 4.29 -2.50 16.60
C ASP A 135 2.78 -2.50 16.81
N PHE A 136 2.02 -2.77 15.73
CA PHE A 136 0.57 -2.96 15.76
C PHE A 136 0.17 -4.22 15.00
N ASN A 137 -0.59 -5.10 15.62
CA ASN A 137 -1.30 -6.17 14.92
C ASN A 137 -2.76 -5.73 14.75
N VAL A 138 -3.21 -5.48 13.52
CA VAL A 138 -4.46 -4.77 13.25
C VAL A 138 -5.41 -5.62 12.41
N GLY A 139 -6.66 -5.72 12.85
CA GLY A 139 -7.78 -6.29 12.12
C GLY A 139 -8.71 -5.18 11.60
N VAL A 140 -8.78 -5.02 10.27
CA VAL A 140 -9.82 -4.19 9.64
C VAL A 140 -11.22 -4.72 9.96
N THR A 141 -11.35 -6.04 9.97
CA THR A 141 -12.41 -6.73 10.69
C THR A 141 -11.78 -7.93 11.39
N ASN A 142 -12.43 -8.43 12.44
CA ASN A 142 -12.05 -9.71 13.04
C ASN A 142 -12.76 -10.90 12.38
N GLN A 143 -13.08 -10.80 11.08
CA GLN A 143 -13.63 -11.87 10.26
C GLN A 143 -12.63 -12.26 9.16
N PRO A 144 -12.58 -13.54 8.75
CA PRO A 144 -11.74 -13.96 7.65
C PRO A 144 -12.24 -13.38 6.33
N HIS A 145 -11.41 -12.60 5.65
CA HIS A 145 -11.68 -12.06 4.31
C HIS A 145 -10.40 -12.02 3.45
N SER A 146 -10.21 -10.95 2.68
CA SER A 146 -9.09 -10.75 1.75
C SER A 146 -8.03 -9.80 2.33
N GLU A 147 -6.76 -10.10 2.05
CA GLU A 147 -5.62 -9.21 2.28
C GLU A 147 -5.73 -7.90 1.50
N VAL A 148 -6.37 -7.93 0.32
CA VAL A 148 -6.62 -6.73 -0.51
C VAL A 148 -7.63 -5.82 0.17
N ALA A 149 -8.72 -6.40 0.70
CA ALA A 149 -9.74 -5.63 1.41
C ALA A 149 -9.21 -5.05 2.73
N GLY A 150 -8.41 -5.84 3.46
CA GLY A 150 -7.73 -5.36 4.67
C GLY A 150 -6.77 -4.22 4.37
N LEU A 151 -5.95 -4.35 3.32
CA LEU A 151 -5.05 -3.27 2.93
C LEU A 151 -5.80 -2.01 2.51
N ALA A 152 -6.84 -2.16 1.68
CA ALA A 152 -7.57 -1.03 1.14
C ALA A 152 -8.23 -0.19 2.23
N VAL A 153 -8.96 -0.83 3.14
CA VAL A 153 -9.61 -0.10 4.25
C VAL A 153 -8.57 0.47 5.21
N PHE A 154 -7.48 -0.25 5.48
CA PHE A 154 -6.44 0.28 6.36
C PHE A 154 -5.80 1.56 5.79
N LEU A 155 -5.43 1.56 4.50
CA LEU A 155 -4.82 2.74 3.87
C LEU A 155 -5.80 3.91 3.78
N ASP A 156 -7.06 3.66 3.40
CA ASP A 156 -8.13 4.67 3.37
C ASP A 156 -8.33 5.33 4.75
N ARG A 157 -8.32 4.53 5.83
CA ARG A 157 -8.39 5.06 7.19
C ARG A 157 -7.12 5.74 7.67
N LEU A 158 -5.96 5.25 7.24
CA LEU A 158 -4.68 5.86 7.57
C LEU A 158 -4.57 7.27 6.97
N PHE A 159 -5.06 7.46 5.75
CA PHE A 159 -4.94 8.72 5.00
C PHE A 159 -6.23 9.55 4.97
N GLU A 160 -7.33 9.05 5.53
CA GLU A 160 -8.64 9.71 5.57
C GLU A 160 -9.15 10.14 4.19
N GLY A 161 -8.89 9.32 3.17
CA GLY A 161 -9.32 9.55 1.79
C GLY A 161 -8.50 10.58 1.02
N THR A 162 -7.52 11.26 1.65
CA THR A 162 -6.66 12.24 0.96
C THR A 162 -5.83 11.63 -0.17
N GLU A 163 -5.57 10.33 -0.11
CA GLU A 163 -4.87 9.58 -1.14
C GLU A 163 -5.69 9.42 -2.44
N LEU A 164 -7.02 9.55 -2.37
CA LEU A 164 -7.91 9.41 -3.53
C LEU A 164 -7.82 10.61 -4.49
N ASP A 165 -7.37 11.76 -3.97
CA ASP A 165 -7.12 12.98 -4.74
C ASP A 165 -5.68 13.07 -5.28
N ARG A 166 -4.86 12.02 -5.08
CA ARG A 166 -3.46 12.00 -5.50
C ARG A 166 -3.34 12.13 -7.03
N GLU A 167 -2.53 13.09 -7.46
CA GLU A 167 -2.09 13.21 -8.85
C GLU A 167 -0.98 12.21 -9.17
N TRP A 168 -0.91 11.81 -10.44
CA TRP A 168 0.04 10.81 -10.93
C TRP A 168 1.06 11.49 -11.82
N ASP A 169 2.31 11.49 -11.38
CA ASP A 169 3.44 12.05 -12.11
C ASP A 169 3.86 11.10 -13.23
N ASP A 170 4.41 11.65 -14.33
CA ASP A 170 4.98 10.89 -15.45
C ASP A 170 4.03 9.80 -16.01
N ALA A 171 2.72 10.07 -16.03
CA ALA A 171 1.75 9.15 -16.58
C ALA A 171 1.69 9.27 -18.11
N ASP A 172 1.81 8.17 -18.85
CA ASP A 172 1.52 8.18 -20.29
C ASP A 172 0.01 8.35 -20.56
N ARG A 173 -0.83 7.84 -19.63
CA ARG A 173 -2.28 7.77 -19.79
C ARG A 173 -3.02 8.19 -18.54
N LYS A 174 -4.16 8.84 -18.75
CA LYS A 174 -5.09 9.26 -17.68
C LYS A 174 -6.51 8.75 -17.95
N VAL A 175 -7.13 8.20 -16.92
CA VAL A 175 -8.56 7.86 -16.94
C VAL A 175 -9.37 9.10 -16.60
N ILE A 176 -10.39 9.43 -17.40
CA ILE A 176 -11.27 10.57 -17.17
C ILE A 176 -12.53 10.11 -16.42
N PRO A 177 -12.80 10.64 -15.21
CA PRO A 177 -14.03 10.33 -14.48
C PRO A 177 -15.27 10.79 -15.25
N GLU A 178 -16.20 9.87 -15.48
CA GLU A 178 -17.45 10.17 -16.17
C GLU A 178 -18.61 9.33 -15.61
N PRO A 179 -19.86 9.86 -15.63
CA PRO A 179 -21.00 9.14 -15.07
C PRO A 179 -21.32 7.85 -15.83
N THR A 180 -21.01 7.77 -17.13
CA THR A 180 -21.15 6.56 -17.94
C THR A 180 -20.21 6.64 -19.14
N GLY A 181 -19.19 5.79 -19.17
CA GLY A 181 -18.22 5.70 -20.26
C GLY A 181 -16.94 4.99 -19.83
N LYS A 182 -15.90 5.07 -20.66
CA LYS A 182 -14.57 4.52 -20.40
C LYS A 182 -13.47 5.29 -21.15
N THR A 183 -13.40 6.58 -20.90
CA THR A 183 -12.47 7.50 -21.57
C THR A 183 -11.09 7.42 -20.93
N VAL A 184 -10.09 7.17 -21.78
CA VAL A 184 -8.66 7.19 -21.43
C VAL A 184 -7.96 8.06 -22.48
N VAL A 185 -7.21 9.06 -22.02
CA VAL A 185 -6.47 9.99 -22.88
C VAL A 185 -4.96 9.80 -22.67
N ASP A 186 -4.17 10.16 -23.67
CA ASP A 186 -2.73 10.30 -23.51
C ASP A 186 -2.46 11.59 -22.71
N ALA A 187 -1.53 11.55 -21.75
CA ALA A 187 -1.36 12.66 -20.81
C ALA A 187 -0.74 13.91 -21.44
N ASP A 188 0.05 13.75 -22.50
CA ASP A 188 0.71 14.84 -23.23
C ASP A 188 -0.26 15.65 -24.12
N GLU A 189 -1.42 15.10 -24.48
CA GLU A 189 -2.41 15.77 -25.35
C GLU A 189 -3.45 16.58 -24.56
N GLY A 190 -3.36 16.60 -23.23
CA GLY A 190 -4.35 17.24 -22.33
C GLY A 190 -4.15 18.73 -22.05
N ASP A 191 -3.05 19.35 -22.49
CA ASP A 191 -2.75 20.77 -22.22
C ASP A 191 -3.21 21.72 -23.34
N ASP A 192 -3.65 21.19 -24.49
CA ASP A 192 -4.30 21.97 -25.56
C ASP A 192 -5.82 21.97 -25.38
N GLY A 193 -6.29 22.66 -24.34
CA GLY A 193 -7.72 23.01 -24.22
C GLY A 193 -8.15 23.97 -25.35
N PRO A 194 -9.38 23.87 -25.88
CA PRO A 194 -9.83 24.75 -26.94
C PRO A 194 -10.08 26.16 -26.39
N ASP A 195 -9.48 27.15 -27.07
CA ASP A 195 -9.71 28.60 -26.92
C ASP A 195 -11.20 28.99 -27.17
#